data_AF-A0A7I4C1F6-F1
#
_entry.id   AF-A0A7I4C1F6-F1
#
_cell.length_a   1.000
_cell.length_b   1.000
_cell.length_c   1.000
_cell.angle_alpha   90.00
_cell.angle_beta   90.00
_cell.angle_gamma   90.00
#
_symmetry.space_group_name_H-M   'P 1'
#
loop_
_entity.id
_entity.type
_entity.pdbx_description
1 polymer ?
#
loop_
_entity_poly.entity_id
_entity_poly.type
_entity_poly.pdbx_seq_one_letter_code
_entity_poly.pdbx_strand_id
1 'polypeptide(L)'
;MERLERNARGDMSWSRWKLGVVCLLSLIVAMAELSVGAELESVNLTSEGITWATTMDMDELEQPDEKVTLVEQPDAGEGFNSMESMLQWAIGHSDPEKLKVAAKDARKLSSEELERRRDDIKEMMDRLRVPSDAELMKIAIADLLNSTLSIEDRQRALQELLILVEPIDNARDVSDLDKLGGLILVIAELDQAAEELRTTAAWILGKACQNNLVVQKQVLEYRGLPRLMEMVESSSPEESVKALYAVSAMIRNFPLGQQEFYMNGGAGLLERLLGGSAVDIRLRRKSLFLVADLAEQSHSLRDEQLDATMEESPPVPDSVNLFSERLLNSVVNLMEATDMDTQEKALMAIRSLSNVSNRIRKTLVNVCGVENTLKKLKSQLHELHQDVDQADFARDLEALRQEVADTISNSKEPSETEGLRDEL
;
A
#
# COMPACT_ATOMS: atom_id res chain seq x y z
N MET A 1 6.64 -47.59 -2.38
CA MET A 1 7.91 -47.20 -1.72
C MET A 1 8.28 -45.76 -2.05
N GLU A 2 8.49 -45.39 -3.33
CA GLU A 2 8.82 -43.99 -3.72
C GLU A 2 7.74 -42.91 -3.45
N ARG A 3 6.47 -43.28 -3.30
CA ARG A 3 5.40 -42.34 -2.87
C ARG A 3 5.37 -42.13 -1.35
N LEU A 4 5.85 -43.10 -0.56
CA LEU A 4 5.91 -42.97 0.91
C LEU A 4 7.16 -42.22 1.37
N GLU A 5 8.27 -42.34 0.62
CA GLU A 5 9.49 -41.56 0.90
C GLU A 5 9.41 -40.07 0.54
N ARG A 6 8.48 -39.68 -0.35
CA ARG A 6 8.21 -38.26 -0.65
C ARG A 6 7.35 -37.59 0.43
N ASN A 7 6.36 -38.29 0.98
CA ASN A 7 5.58 -37.76 2.11
C ASN A 7 6.43 -37.64 3.38
N ALA A 8 7.32 -38.61 3.67
CA ALA A 8 8.20 -38.54 4.84
C ALA A 8 9.23 -37.40 4.79
N ARG A 9 9.67 -36.99 3.58
CA ARG A 9 10.58 -35.84 3.40
C ARG A 9 9.86 -34.48 3.50
N GLY A 10 8.56 -34.42 3.19
CA GLY A 10 7.73 -33.23 3.39
C GLY A 10 7.46 -32.93 4.87
N ASP A 11 7.11 -33.96 5.65
CA ASP A 11 6.80 -33.82 7.08
C ASP A 11 8.05 -33.51 7.95
N MET A 12 9.22 -34.02 7.56
CA MET A 12 10.49 -33.70 8.24
C MET A 12 11.00 -32.28 7.96
N SER A 13 10.56 -31.66 6.86
CA SER A 13 10.83 -30.25 6.59
C SER A 13 10.01 -29.39 7.56
N TRP A 14 8.69 -29.60 7.60
CA TRP A 14 7.74 -28.81 8.41
C TRP A 14 8.04 -28.79 9.91
N SER A 15 8.49 -29.90 10.48
CA SER A 15 8.88 -30.00 11.90
C SER A 15 10.16 -29.24 12.23
N ARG A 16 11.10 -29.14 11.28
CA ARG A 16 12.35 -28.37 11.45
C ARG A 16 12.13 -26.86 11.30
N TRP A 17 11.16 -26.43 10.48
CA TRP A 17 10.76 -25.02 10.36
C TRP A 17 10.01 -24.55 11.62
N LYS A 18 9.11 -25.35 12.19
CA LYS A 18 8.44 -25.01 13.46
C LYS A 18 9.42 -24.88 14.62
N LEU A 19 10.41 -25.78 14.73
CA LEU A 19 11.48 -25.62 15.72
C LEU A 19 12.36 -24.39 15.44
N GLY A 20 12.64 -24.10 14.18
CA GLY A 20 13.39 -22.91 13.77
C GLY A 20 12.70 -21.60 14.17
N VAL A 21 11.39 -21.48 13.91
CA VAL A 21 10.59 -20.31 14.26
C VAL A 21 10.45 -20.16 15.79
N VAL A 22 10.25 -21.27 16.52
CA VAL A 22 10.18 -21.22 18.00
C VAL A 22 11.54 -20.85 18.62
N CYS A 23 12.65 -21.35 18.06
CA CYS A 23 13.99 -20.94 18.48
C CYS A 23 14.30 -19.48 18.13
N LEU A 24 13.83 -18.99 16.97
CA LEU A 24 14.00 -17.58 16.56
C LEU A 24 13.19 -16.64 17.47
N LEU A 25 11.95 -17.00 17.78
CA LEU A 25 11.08 -16.27 18.72
C LEU A 25 11.69 -16.23 20.13
N SER A 26 12.29 -17.33 20.60
CA SER A 26 12.98 -17.38 21.89
C SER A 26 14.24 -16.51 21.91
N LEU A 27 14.93 -16.36 20.77
CA LEU A 27 16.11 -15.51 20.63
C LEU A 27 15.76 -14.03 20.54
N ILE A 28 14.62 -13.68 19.93
CA ILE A 28 14.11 -12.31 19.83
C ILE A 28 13.61 -11.80 21.18
N VAL A 29 12.91 -12.64 21.97
CA VAL A 29 12.50 -12.30 23.34
C VAL A 29 13.73 -12.05 24.24
N ALA A 30 14.84 -12.76 24.02
CA ALA A 30 16.10 -12.55 24.74
C ALA A 30 16.87 -11.28 24.29
N MET A 31 16.69 -10.83 23.05
CA MET A 31 17.34 -9.61 22.52
C MET A 31 16.57 -8.33 22.89
N ALA A 32 15.26 -8.41 23.12
CA ALA A 32 14.42 -7.29 23.54
C ALA A 32 14.77 -6.75 24.95
N GLU A 33 15.42 -7.55 25.81
CA GLU A 33 15.87 -7.11 27.14
C GLU A 33 17.21 -6.34 27.13
N LEU A 34 17.91 -6.23 25.99
CA LEU A 34 19.28 -5.69 25.93
C LEU A 34 19.49 -4.42 25.09
N SER A 35 18.48 -3.89 24.41
CA SER A 35 18.66 -2.70 23.54
C SER A 35 18.03 -1.44 24.14
N VAL A 36 18.74 -0.82 25.08
CA VAL A 36 18.58 0.60 25.40
C VAL A 36 19.50 1.40 24.48
N GLY A 37 18.92 2.26 23.64
CA GLY A 37 19.57 3.46 23.09
C GLY A 37 20.08 3.38 21.66
N ALA A 38 19.31 3.94 20.72
CA ALA A 38 19.79 4.75 19.60
C ALA A 38 18.59 5.47 18.96
N GLU A 39 18.46 6.77 19.21
CA GLU A 39 17.53 7.65 18.47
C GLU A 39 18.04 7.78 17.02
N LEU A 40 17.21 7.44 16.04
CA LEU A 40 17.42 7.77 14.63
C LEU A 40 16.49 8.94 14.26
N GLU A 41 17.09 10.07 13.89
CA GLU A 41 16.39 11.23 13.37
C GLU A 41 15.67 10.89 12.05
N SER A 42 14.35 11.10 12.02
CA SER A 42 13.52 10.97 10.83
C SER A 42 13.67 12.21 9.95
N VAL A 43 14.31 12.05 8.79
CA VAL A 43 14.37 13.09 7.76
C VAL A 43 13.07 13.01 6.94
N ASN A 44 12.22 14.03 7.05
CA ASN A 44 11.01 14.17 6.25
C ASN A 44 11.37 14.44 4.78
N LEU A 45 11.20 13.45 3.93
CA LEU A 45 11.18 13.61 2.47
C LEU A 45 9.73 13.56 2.00
N THR A 46 9.04 14.70 2.06
CA THR A 46 7.75 14.89 1.40
C THR A 46 8.01 15.30 -0.04
N SER A 47 8.16 14.31 -0.93
CA SER A 47 7.89 14.50 -2.34
C SER A 47 6.40 14.24 -2.56
N GLU A 48 5.70 15.16 -3.23
CA GLU A 48 4.28 15.08 -3.56
C GLU A 48 4.01 13.85 -4.46
N GLY A 49 3.88 12.68 -3.85
CA GLY A 49 3.65 11.42 -4.54
C GLY A 49 2.22 11.33 -5.07
N ILE A 50 2.11 11.01 -6.36
CA ILE A 50 0.84 10.70 -7.04
C ILE A 50 0.08 9.66 -6.22
N THR A 51 -1.14 10.03 -5.81
CA THR A 51 -1.98 9.25 -4.92
C THR A 51 -2.38 7.93 -5.59
N TRP A 52 -1.83 6.84 -5.07
CA TRP A 52 -2.24 5.46 -5.37
C TRP A 52 -3.65 5.12 -4.83
N ALA A 53 -4.42 6.15 -4.42
CA ALA A 53 -5.46 6.06 -3.44
C ALA A 53 -6.65 5.20 -3.89
N THR A 54 -7.12 4.45 -2.89
CA THR A 54 -8.41 3.82 -2.57
C THR A 54 -9.67 4.20 -3.37
N THR A 55 -9.70 5.24 -4.20
CA THR A 55 -10.87 5.60 -5.03
C THR A 55 -11.19 4.58 -6.11
N MET A 56 -10.23 3.76 -6.56
CA MET A 56 -10.49 2.71 -7.55
C MET A 56 -11.14 1.44 -6.95
N ASP A 57 -11.10 1.25 -5.63
CA ASP A 57 -11.60 0.04 -4.95
C ASP A 57 -12.93 0.31 -4.18
N MET A 58 -13.49 1.53 -4.26
CA MET A 58 -14.73 1.90 -3.52
C MET A 58 -16.04 1.45 -4.20
N ASP A 59 -16.02 1.11 -5.49
CA ASP A 59 -17.23 0.71 -6.24
C ASP A 59 -17.65 -0.77 -6.01
N GLU A 60 -16.90 -1.56 -5.24
CA GLU A 60 -17.14 -3.01 -5.06
C GLU A 60 -17.73 -3.42 -3.69
N LEU A 61 -18.28 -2.48 -2.91
CA LEU A 61 -19.07 -2.80 -1.72
C LEU A 61 -20.58 -2.62 -2.00
N GLU A 62 -21.23 -3.66 -2.53
CA GLU A 62 -22.70 -3.77 -2.50
C GLU A 62 -23.18 -3.79 -1.04
N GLN A 63 -23.79 -2.68 -0.59
CA GLN A 63 -24.58 -2.65 0.65
C GLN A 63 -26.04 -3.00 0.33
N PRO A 64 -26.74 -3.79 1.16
CA PRO A 64 -28.16 -4.04 0.97
C PRO A 64 -28.97 -2.78 1.26
N ASP A 65 -29.91 -2.48 0.36
CA ASP A 65 -30.90 -1.41 0.43
C ASP A 65 -31.65 -1.38 1.79
N GLU A 66 -31.43 -0.34 2.58
CA GLU A 66 -32.44 0.14 3.52
C GLU A 66 -32.51 1.67 3.50
N LYS A 67 -33.52 2.19 2.81
CA LYS A 67 -33.87 3.62 2.81
C LYS A 67 -34.24 4.06 4.22
N VAL A 68 -33.30 4.70 4.92
CA VAL A 68 -33.60 5.48 6.12
C VAL A 68 -33.77 6.94 5.72
N THR A 69 -35.02 7.38 5.73
CA THR A 69 -35.43 8.77 5.58
C THR A 69 -34.71 9.66 6.61
N LEU A 70 -33.92 10.63 6.13
CA LEU A 70 -33.32 11.67 6.95
C LEU A 70 -34.43 12.54 7.56
N VAL A 71 -34.68 12.35 8.86
CA VAL A 71 -35.37 13.33 9.68
C VAL A 71 -34.33 14.36 10.11
N GLU A 72 -34.46 15.60 9.64
CA GLU A 72 -33.68 16.74 10.11
C GLU A 72 -33.78 16.82 11.64
N GLN A 73 -32.67 16.56 12.34
CA GLN A 73 -32.54 16.88 13.75
C GLN A 73 -32.01 18.31 13.88
N PRO A 74 -32.58 19.13 14.78
CA PRO A 74 -32.08 20.47 15.03
C PRO A 74 -30.74 20.38 15.77
N ASP A 75 -29.72 20.97 15.16
CA ASP A 75 -28.47 21.49 15.75
C ASP A 75 -28.16 20.99 17.18
N ALA A 76 -27.62 19.77 17.27
CA ALA A 76 -26.97 19.27 18.48
C ALA A 76 -25.47 19.50 18.33
N GLY A 77 -24.96 20.50 19.04
CA GLY A 77 -23.58 20.95 18.99
C GLY A 77 -22.55 19.87 19.30
N GLU A 78 -21.34 20.15 18.84
CA GLU A 78 -20.06 19.47 19.06
C GLU A 78 -20.03 18.57 20.31
N GLY A 79 -19.73 17.28 20.10
CA GLY A 79 -19.51 16.31 21.17
C GLY A 79 -18.42 16.77 22.15
N PHE A 80 -18.50 16.30 23.40
CA PHE A 80 -17.52 16.66 24.42
C PHE A 80 -16.13 16.07 24.09
N ASN A 81 -15.15 16.94 23.87
CA ASN A 81 -13.77 16.54 23.50
C ASN A 81 -12.93 16.09 24.72
N SER A 82 -13.44 16.22 25.95
CA SER A 82 -12.78 15.80 27.18
C SER A 82 -13.77 15.63 28.34
N MET A 83 -13.46 14.75 29.29
CA MET A 83 -14.26 14.56 30.51
C MET A 83 -14.38 15.84 31.33
N GLU A 84 -13.34 16.67 31.34
CA GLU A 84 -13.37 17.98 32.01
C GLU A 84 -14.38 18.91 31.33
N SER A 85 -14.46 18.92 29.99
CA SER A 85 -15.44 19.73 29.26
C SER A 85 -16.88 19.26 29.49
N MET A 86 -17.09 17.95 29.62
CA MET A 86 -18.40 17.37 29.94
C MET A 86 -18.81 17.72 31.38
N LEU A 87 -17.89 17.61 32.33
CA LEU A 87 -18.14 17.99 33.73
C LEU A 87 -18.42 19.49 33.86
N GLN A 88 -17.64 20.32 33.19
CA GLN A 88 -17.80 21.77 33.19
C GLN A 88 -19.14 22.19 32.56
N TRP A 89 -19.53 21.54 31.46
CA TRP A 89 -20.84 21.75 30.84
C TRP A 89 -21.98 21.31 31.75
N ALA A 90 -21.87 20.11 32.35
CA ALA A 90 -22.88 19.57 33.27
C ALA A 90 -23.05 20.46 34.51
N ILE A 91 -21.96 21.00 35.05
CA ILE A 91 -22.01 21.97 36.17
C ILE A 91 -22.65 23.29 35.71
N GLY A 92 -22.33 23.77 34.51
CA GLY A 92 -22.90 25.00 33.95
C GLY A 92 -24.38 24.91 33.59
N HIS A 93 -24.89 23.72 33.27
CA HIS A 93 -26.28 23.47 32.85
C HIS A 93 -27.15 22.82 33.94
N SER A 94 -26.58 22.54 35.11
CA SER A 94 -27.33 22.01 36.25
C SER A 94 -27.85 23.12 37.15
N ASP A 95 -28.98 22.87 37.81
CA ASP A 95 -29.58 23.80 38.77
C ASP A 95 -28.65 24.00 40.00
N PRO A 96 -28.17 25.22 40.25
CA PRO A 96 -27.20 25.51 41.30
C PRO A 96 -27.73 25.23 42.71
N GLU A 97 -29.04 25.28 42.94
CA GLU A 97 -29.60 24.98 44.26
C GLU A 97 -29.68 23.46 44.51
N LYS A 98 -29.97 22.66 43.48
CA LYS A 98 -29.92 21.19 43.57
C LYS A 98 -28.49 20.67 43.77
N LEU A 99 -27.51 21.27 43.10
CA LEU A 99 -26.10 20.94 43.29
C LEU A 99 -25.63 21.26 44.72
N LYS A 100 -26.05 22.38 45.31
CA LYS A 100 -25.72 22.72 46.70
C LYS A 100 -26.32 21.74 47.71
N VAL A 101 -27.54 21.27 47.47
CA VAL A 101 -28.19 20.24 48.32
C VAL A 101 -27.45 18.91 48.19
N ALA A 102 -27.18 18.46 46.96
CA ALA A 102 -26.43 17.23 46.71
C ALA A 102 -25.00 17.28 47.30
N ALA A 103 -24.31 18.42 47.21
CA ALA A 103 -22.99 18.61 47.80
C ALA A 103 -23.02 18.59 49.34
N LYS A 104 -24.09 19.10 49.97
CA LYS A 104 -24.30 19.00 51.42
C LYS A 104 -24.57 17.56 51.86
N ASP A 105 -25.27 16.77 51.05
CA ASP A 105 -25.54 15.37 51.34
C ASP A 105 -24.31 14.49 51.10
N ALA A 106 -23.50 14.78 50.07
CA ALA A 106 -22.20 14.13 49.86
C ALA A 106 -21.21 14.40 51.02
N ARG A 107 -21.23 15.60 51.61
CA ARG A 107 -20.43 15.94 52.81
C ARG A 107 -20.84 15.20 54.09
N LYS A 108 -22.04 14.60 54.13
CA LYS A 108 -22.52 13.79 55.26
C LYS A 108 -22.14 12.31 55.13
N LEU A 109 -21.61 11.89 53.98
CA LEU A 109 -21.20 10.50 53.77
C LEU A 109 -19.88 10.23 54.49
N SER A 110 -19.76 9.02 55.04
CA SER A 110 -18.49 8.58 55.63
C SER A 110 -17.44 8.38 54.54
N SER A 111 -16.16 8.44 54.91
CA SER A 111 -15.05 8.21 53.97
C SER A 111 -15.16 6.85 53.27
N GLU A 112 -15.67 5.82 53.94
CA GLU A 112 -15.83 4.47 53.36
C GLU A 112 -16.95 4.39 52.31
N GLU A 113 -18.05 5.13 52.50
CA GLU A 113 -19.16 5.17 51.54
C GLU A 113 -18.77 5.96 50.28
N LEU A 114 -17.93 6.99 50.42
CA LEU A 114 -17.38 7.73 49.28
C LEU A 114 -16.41 6.89 48.44
N GLU A 115 -15.57 6.08 49.07
CA GLU A 115 -14.69 5.16 48.36
C GLU A 115 -15.48 4.07 47.64
N ARG A 116 -16.51 3.46 48.28
CA ARG A 116 -17.39 2.50 47.59
C ARG A 116 -18.05 3.09 46.35
N ARG A 117 -18.59 4.31 46.44
CA ARG A 117 -19.19 4.97 45.27
C ARG A 117 -18.16 5.29 44.19
N ARG A 118 -16.93 5.61 44.56
CA ARG A 118 -15.84 5.81 43.58
C ARG A 118 -15.50 4.51 42.88
N ASP A 119 -15.42 3.41 43.62
CA ASP A 119 -15.16 2.07 43.07
C ASP A 119 -16.32 1.60 42.18
N ASP A 120 -17.57 1.80 42.59
CA ASP A 120 -18.77 1.48 41.78
C ASP A 120 -18.79 2.30 40.47
N ILE A 121 -18.49 3.60 40.54
CA ILE A 121 -18.39 4.46 39.35
C ILE A 121 -17.24 4.00 38.45
N LYS A 122 -16.11 3.61 39.02
CA LYS A 122 -14.97 3.09 38.27
C LYS A 122 -15.31 1.77 37.58
N GLU A 123 -15.96 0.85 38.27
CA GLU A 123 -16.40 -0.43 37.69
C GLU A 123 -17.44 -0.23 36.59
N MET A 124 -18.41 0.67 36.79
CA MET A 124 -19.37 1.04 35.75
C MET A 124 -18.68 1.68 34.54
N MET A 125 -17.67 2.52 34.78
CA MET A 125 -16.90 3.16 33.71
C MET A 125 -16.05 2.14 32.93
N ASP A 126 -15.42 1.19 33.61
CA ASP A 126 -14.66 0.11 32.97
C ASP A 126 -15.57 -0.79 32.13
N ARG A 127 -16.81 -1.06 32.58
CA ARG A 127 -17.80 -1.83 31.80
C ARG A 127 -18.34 -1.09 30.58
N LEU A 128 -18.35 0.24 30.61
CA LEU A 128 -18.77 1.09 29.49
C LEU A 128 -17.60 1.55 28.61
N ARG A 129 -16.38 1.14 28.92
CA ARG A 129 -15.18 1.54 28.20
C ARG A 129 -15.17 0.89 26.82
N VAL A 130 -15.17 1.72 25.78
CA VAL A 130 -14.87 1.27 24.42
C VAL A 130 -13.36 0.97 24.36
N PRO A 131 -12.93 -0.23 23.94
CA PRO A 131 -11.51 -0.54 23.79
C PRO A 131 -10.84 0.44 22.83
N SER A 132 -9.57 0.79 23.08
CA SER A 132 -8.81 1.57 22.10
C SER A 132 -8.37 0.72 20.93
N ASP A 133 -8.04 1.35 19.80
CA ASP A 133 -7.55 0.65 18.60
C ASP A 133 -6.32 -0.22 18.89
N ALA A 134 -5.42 0.25 19.75
CA ALA A 134 -4.26 -0.53 20.20
C ALA A 134 -4.63 -1.75 21.06
N GLU A 135 -5.74 -1.70 21.81
CA GLU A 135 -6.26 -2.86 22.55
C GLU A 135 -6.94 -3.85 21.62
N LEU A 136 -7.73 -3.37 20.66
CA LEU A 136 -8.34 -4.21 19.61
C LEU A 136 -7.27 -4.90 18.77
N MET A 137 -6.19 -4.19 18.41
CA MET A 137 -5.06 -4.75 17.67
C MET A 137 -4.38 -5.88 18.44
N LYS A 138 -4.22 -5.75 19.77
CA LYS A 138 -3.68 -6.83 20.62
C LYS A 138 -4.57 -8.06 20.65
N ILE A 139 -5.89 -7.87 20.65
CA ILE A 139 -6.86 -8.97 20.62
C ILE A 139 -6.74 -9.72 19.29
N ALA A 140 -6.77 -8.99 18.17
CA ALA A 140 -6.61 -9.59 16.84
C ALA A 140 -5.28 -10.36 16.70
N ILE A 141 -4.17 -9.79 17.19
CA ILE A 141 -2.86 -10.48 17.21
C ILE A 141 -2.89 -11.75 18.08
N ALA A 142 -3.52 -11.68 19.26
CA ALA A 142 -3.65 -12.84 20.15
C ALA A 142 -4.46 -13.96 19.50
N ASP A 143 -5.49 -13.61 18.74
CA ASP A 143 -6.27 -14.57 17.95
C ASP A 143 -5.41 -15.17 16.83
N LEU A 144 -4.62 -14.39 16.10
CA LEU A 144 -3.71 -14.93 15.06
C LEU A 144 -2.67 -15.92 15.61
N LEU A 145 -2.20 -15.73 16.85
CA LEU A 145 -1.31 -16.65 17.56
C LEU A 145 -1.99 -17.97 17.95
N ASN A 146 -3.32 -17.98 18.07
CA ASN A 146 -4.06 -19.14 18.47
C ASN A 146 -4.22 -20.14 17.31
N SER A 147 -3.30 -21.10 17.24
CA SER A 147 -3.27 -22.16 16.22
C SER A 147 -4.49 -23.09 16.17
N THR A 148 -5.41 -23.00 17.15
CA THR A 148 -6.63 -23.83 17.19
C THR A 148 -7.86 -23.15 16.59
N LEU A 149 -7.74 -21.88 16.17
CA LEU A 149 -8.85 -21.16 15.56
C LEU A 149 -9.28 -21.79 14.23
N SER A 150 -10.57 -21.61 13.94
CA SER A 150 -11.12 -21.92 12.63
C SER A 150 -10.56 -20.95 11.57
N ILE A 151 -10.65 -21.33 10.29
CA ILE A 151 -10.27 -20.44 9.18
C ILE A 151 -11.13 -19.18 9.20
N GLU A 152 -12.42 -19.30 9.51
CA GLU A 152 -13.37 -18.18 9.57
C GLU A 152 -13.01 -17.18 10.69
N ASP A 153 -12.68 -17.66 11.88
CA ASP A 153 -12.30 -16.80 13.00
C ASP A 153 -10.93 -16.14 12.75
N ARG A 154 -10.02 -16.87 12.12
CA ARG A 154 -8.73 -16.32 11.70
C ARG A 154 -8.88 -15.25 10.63
N GLN A 155 -9.77 -15.46 9.66
CA GLN A 155 -10.11 -14.46 8.65
C GLN A 155 -10.75 -13.23 9.29
N ARG A 156 -11.63 -13.41 10.28
CA ARG A 156 -12.21 -12.29 11.06
C ARG A 156 -11.12 -11.48 11.77
N ALA A 157 -10.18 -12.14 12.43
CA ALA A 157 -9.07 -11.46 13.10
C ALA A 157 -8.20 -10.65 12.11
N LEU A 158 -7.95 -11.19 10.91
CA LEU A 158 -7.26 -10.45 9.84
C LEU A 158 -8.06 -9.24 9.34
N GLN A 159 -9.37 -9.37 9.18
CA GLN A 159 -10.23 -8.26 8.76
C GLN A 159 -10.30 -7.14 9.82
N GLU A 160 -10.41 -7.50 11.10
CA GLU A 160 -10.33 -6.54 12.20
C GLU A 160 -8.98 -5.82 12.19
N LEU A 161 -7.89 -6.56 12.02
CA LEU A 161 -6.56 -5.97 11.92
C LEU A 161 -6.42 -5.04 10.71
N LEU A 162 -7.01 -5.39 9.56
CA LEU A 162 -7.00 -4.55 8.36
C LEU A 162 -7.70 -3.21 8.61
N ILE A 163 -8.87 -3.21 9.24
CA ILE A 163 -9.61 -1.99 9.58
C ILE A 163 -8.78 -1.09 10.50
N LEU A 164 -8.05 -1.67 11.46
CA LEU A 164 -7.22 -0.92 12.40
C LEU A 164 -5.95 -0.33 11.76
N VAL A 165 -5.46 -0.94 10.67
CA VAL A 165 -4.29 -0.48 9.91
C VAL A 165 -4.67 0.51 8.80
N GLU A 166 -5.96 0.64 8.47
CA GLU A 166 -6.45 1.47 7.38
C GLU A 166 -6.35 3.00 7.57
N PRO A 167 -6.52 3.58 8.78
CA PRO A 167 -6.40 5.03 8.97
C PRO A 167 -4.96 5.47 8.62
N ILE A 168 -4.83 6.17 7.49
CA ILE A 168 -3.56 6.56 6.85
C ILE A 168 -2.69 7.48 7.73
N ASP A 169 -3.15 7.88 8.93
CA ASP A 169 -2.41 8.71 9.88
C ASP A 169 -1.78 7.94 11.06
N ASN A 170 -1.96 6.63 11.17
CA ASN A 170 -1.48 5.87 12.33
C ASN A 170 -0.07 5.27 12.13
N ALA A 171 0.90 6.09 11.68
CA ALA A 171 2.33 5.71 11.71
C ALA A 171 2.80 5.25 13.11
N ARG A 172 2.09 5.67 14.17
CA ARG A 172 2.28 5.19 15.54
C ARG A 172 1.75 3.77 15.76
N ASP A 173 0.58 3.41 15.25
CA ASP A 173 -0.05 2.12 15.55
C ASP A 173 0.53 0.97 14.73
N VAL A 174 1.04 1.22 13.53
CA VAL A 174 1.80 0.19 12.78
C VAL A 174 3.16 -0.08 13.44
N SER A 175 3.76 0.92 14.09
CA SER A 175 4.93 0.70 14.96
C SER A 175 4.59 -0.13 16.20
N ASP A 176 3.35 -0.04 16.70
CA ASP A 176 2.86 -0.88 17.80
C ASP A 176 2.52 -2.30 17.30
N LEU A 177 2.03 -2.47 16.07
CA LEU A 177 1.84 -3.77 15.43
C LEU A 177 3.15 -4.57 15.40
N ASP A 178 4.27 -3.93 15.05
CA ASP A 178 5.58 -4.58 15.06
C ASP A 178 6.12 -4.83 16.48
N LYS A 179 5.98 -3.89 17.42
CA LYS A 179 6.36 -4.14 18.84
C LYS A 179 5.63 -5.34 19.45
N LEU A 180 4.44 -5.63 18.96
CA LEU A 180 3.63 -6.78 19.39
C LEU A 180 3.93 -8.05 18.60
N GLY A 181 4.86 -8.03 17.65
CA GLY A 181 5.16 -9.15 16.76
C GLY A 181 4.02 -9.47 15.79
N GLY A 182 3.09 -8.54 15.56
CA GLY A 182 1.97 -8.74 14.65
C GLY A 182 2.42 -8.84 13.19
N LEU A 183 3.44 -8.08 12.80
CA LEU A 183 3.92 -8.06 11.42
C LEU A 183 4.44 -9.43 10.95
N ILE A 184 5.23 -10.12 11.78
CA ILE A 184 5.72 -11.47 11.44
C ILE A 184 4.58 -12.50 11.37
N LEU A 185 3.51 -12.32 12.15
CA LEU A 185 2.33 -13.18 12.08
C LEU A 185 1.56 -12.95 10.78
N VAL A 186 1.34 -11.70 10.39
CA VAL A 186 0.69 -11.38 9.11
C VAL A 186 1.51 -11.92 7.93
N ILE A 187 2.84 -11.83 7.98
CA ILE A 187 3.72 -12.43 6.96
C ILE A 187 3.56 -13.96 6.94
N ALA A 188 3.45 -14.61 8.09
CA ALA A 188 3.21 -16.06 8.17
C ALA A 188 1.84 -16.47 7.59
N GLU A 189 0.86 -15.55 7.55
CA GLU A 189 -0.43 -15.80 6.91
C GLU A 189 -0.34 -15.86 5.37
N LEU A 190 0.71 -15.32 4.75
CA LEU A 190 0.96 -15.45 3.30
C LEU A 190 1.22 -16.90 2.86
N ASP A 191 1.56 -17.80 3.78
CA ASP A 191 1.83 -19.21 3.49
C ASP A 191 0.65 -20.14 3.78
N GLN A 192 -0.52 -19.58 4.12
CA GLN A 192 -1.71 -20.41 4.40
C GLN A 192 -2.29 -21.03 3.13
N ALA A 193 -2.89 -22.21 3.28
CA ALA A 193 -3.56 -22.89 2.18
C ALA A 193 -4.82 -22.14 1.70
N ALA A 194 -5.52 -21.47 2.61
CA ALA A 194 -6.71 -20.69 2.28
C ALA A 194 -6.33 -19.37 1.58
N GLU A 195 -6.89 -19.17 0.39
CA GLU A 195 -6.66 -17.97 -0.43
C GLU A 195 -7.11 -16.69 0.27
N GLU A 196 -8.28 -16.71 0.92
CA GLU A 196 -8.85 -15.56 1.61
C GLU A 196 -7.89 -14.99 2.66
N LEU A 197 -7.24 -15.87 3.45
CA LEU A 197 -6.25 -15.48 4.46
C LEU A 197 -5.04 -14.82 3.80
N ARG A 198 -4.50 -15.41 2.72
CA ARG A 198 -3.34 -14.86 2.00
C ARG A 198 -3.65 -13.48 1.41
N THR A 199 -4.83 -13.34 0.80
CA THR A 199 -5.29 -12.09 0.18
C THR A 199 -5.43 -10.98 1.22
N THR A 200 -6.08 -11.26 2.36
CA THR A 200 -6.23 -10.26 3.43
C THR A 200 -4.88 -9.92 4.07
N ALA A 201 -4.00 -10.90 4.29
CA ALA A 201 -2.65 -10.66 4.80
C ALA A 201 -1.82 -9.76 3.86
N ALA A 202 -1.83 -10.03 2.55
CA ALA A 202 -1.18 -9.17 1.57
C ALA A 202 -1.73 -7.74 1.62
N TRP A 203 -3.05 -7.60 1.77
CA TRP A 203 -3.69 -6.28 1.86
C TRP A 203 -3.25 -5.50 3.11
N ILE A 204 -3.21 -6.16 4.28
CA ILE A 204 -2.71 -5.56 5.53
C ILE A 204 -1.27 -5.08 5.33
N LEU A 205 -0.40 -5.91 4.74
CA LEU A 205 1.00 -5.53 4.49
C LEU A 205 1.10 -4.35 3.53
N GLY A 206 0.26 -4.28 2.49
CA GLY A 206 0.23 -3.14 1.58
C GLY A 206 -0.16 -1.84 2.27
N LYS A 207 -1.20 -1.86 3.12
CA LYS A 207 -1.60 -0.69 3.92
C LYS A 207 -0.51 -0.31 4.92
N ALA A 208 0.05 -1.27 5.62
CA ALA A 208 1.09 -1.07 6.62
C ALA A 208 2.40 -0.49 6.04
N CYS A 209 2.79 -0.92 4.84
CA CYS A 209 4.00 -0.45 4.16
C CYS A 209 3.84 0.90 3.46
N GLN A 210 2.60 1.32 3.17
CA GLN A 210 2.36 2.52 2.37
C GLN A 210 2.95 3.76 3.04
N ASN A 211 3.95 4.36 2.40
CA ASN A 211 4.70 5.52 2.90
C ASN A 211 5.31 5.31 4.31
N ASN A 212 5.67 4.07 4.67
CA ASN A 212 6.23 3.74 5.98
C ASN A 212 7.56 2.96 5.86
N LEU A 213 8.68 3.70 5.84
CA LEU A 213 10.03 3.12 5.70
C LEU A 213 10.38 2.09 6.78
N VAL A 214 9.89 2.28 8.01
CA VAL A 214 10.18 1.35 9.13
C VAL A 214 9.57 -0.02 8.84
N VAL A 215 8.30 -0.04 8.47
CA VAL A 215 7.57 -1.27 8.17
C VAL A 215 8.09 -1.91 6.89
N GLN A 216 8.35 -1.12 5.84
CA GLN A 216 8.95 -1.61 4.60
C GLN A 216 10.26 -2.36 4.86
N LYS A 217 11.15 -1.78 5.69
CA LYS A 217 12.42 -2.41 6.09
C LYS A 217 12.19 -3.72 6.85
N GLN A 218 11.25 -3.75 7.78
CA GLN A 218 10.96 -4.95 8.57
C GLN A 218 10.37 -6.08 7.73
N VAL A 219 9.39 -5.80 6.87
CA VAL A 219 8.83 -6.82 5.97
C VAL A 219 9.92 -7.38 5.04
N LEU A 220 10.87 -6.54 4.62
CA LEU A 220 12.02 -6.98 3.83
C LEU A 220 12.98 -7.89 4.63
N GLU A 221 13.28 -7.54 5.88
CA GLU A 221 14.09 -8.37 6.80
C GLU A 221 13.44 -9.74 7.06
N TYR A 222 12.11 -9.78 7.20
CA TYR A 222 11.33 -11.00 7.36
C TYR A 222 11.08 -11.77 6.05
N ARG A 223 11.71 -11.39 4.93
CA ARG A 223 11.57 -12.05 3.62
C ARG A 223 10.12 -12.08 3.10
N GLY A 224 9.31 -11.07 3.42
CA GLY A 224 7.95 -10.95 2.90
C GLY A 224 7.88 -10.61 1.40
N LEU A 225 8.84 -9.82 0.89
CA LEU A 225 8.84 -9.36 -0.51
C LEU A 225 8.85 -10.52 -1.55
N PRO A 226 9.77 -11.49 -1.49
CA PRO A 226 9.77 -12.61 -2.44
C PRO A 226 8.47 -13.41 -2.44
N ARG A 227 7.86 -13.59 -1.25
CA ARG A 227 6.60 -14.32 -1.12
C ARG A 227 5.44 -13.56 -1.74
N LEU A 228 5.35 -12.26 -1.50
CA LEU A 228 4.35 -11.41 -2.15
C LEU A 228 4.54 -11.40 -3.67
N MET A 229 5.78 -11.36 -4.17
CA MET A 229 6.05 -11.45 -5.61
C MET A 229 5.58 -12.77 -6.23
N GLU A 230 5.69 -13.89 -5.52
CA GLU A 230 5.13 -15.18 -5.96
C GLU A 230 3.60 -15.14 -6.02
N MET A 231 2.96 -14.53 -5.02
CA MET A 231 1.50 -14.39 -4.95
C MET A 231 0.91 -13.52 -6.06
N VAL A 232 1.68 -12.57 -6.61
CA VAL A 232 1.26 -11.78 -7.79
C VAL A 232 0.97 -12.67 -9.01
N GLU A 233 1.54 -13.86 -9.07
CA GLU A 233 1.33 -14.84 -10.14
C GLU A 233 0.28 -15.91 -9.77
N SER A 234 -0.54 -15.67 -8.74
CA SER A 234 -1.62 -16.56 -8.34
C SER A 234 -2.66 -16.73 -9.46
N SER A 235 -3.37 -17.86 -9.44
CA SER A 235 -4.55 -18.05 -10.29
C SER A 235 -5.73 -17.19 -9.88
N SER A 236 -5.73 -16.65 -8.65
CA SER A 236 -6.77 -15.75 -8.17
C SER A 236 -6.45 -14.29 -8.52
N PRO A 237 -7.35 -13.59 -9.24
CA PRO A 237 -7.18 -12.17 -9.53
C PRO A 237 -7.11 -11.30 -8.26
N GLU A 238 -7.93 -11.59 -7.25
CA GLU A 238 -7.97 -10.80 -6.02
C GLU A 238 -6.66 -10.94 -5.23
N GLU A 239 -6.18 -12.17 -5.08
CA GLU A 239 -4.89 -12.43 -4.43
C GLU A 239 -3.76 -11.70 -5.17
N SER A 240 -3.74 -11.80 -6.50
CA SER A 240 -2.71 -11.19 -7.34
C SER A 240 -2.72 -9.66 -7.24
N VAL A 241 -3.92 -9.05 -7.25
CA VAL A 241 -4.08 -7.59 -7.16
C VAL A 241 -3.65 -7.07 -5.80
N LYS A 242 -4.05 -7.72 -4.70
CA LYS A 242 -3.64 -7.30 -3.35
C LYS A 242 -2.15 -7.58 -3.09
N ALA A 243 -1.60 -8.67 -3.64
CA ALA A 243 -0.16 -8.92 -3.62
C ALA A 243 0.63 -7.86 -4.38
N LEU A 244 0.20 -7.45 -5.59
CA LEU A 244 0.88 -6.41 -6.35
C LEU A 244 0.79 -5.05 -5.65
N TYR A 245 -0.35 -4.76 -5.01
CA TYR A 245 -0.47 -3.59 -4.15
C TYR A 245 0.56 -3.60 -3.02
N ALA A 246 0.70 -4.73 -2.32
CA ALA A 246 1.69 -4.87 -1.26
C ALA A 246 3.13 -4.70 -1.77
N VAL A 247 3.47 -5.35 -2.89
CA VAL A 247 4.78 -5.20 -3.54
C VAL A 247 5.04 -3.73 -3.90
N SER A 248 4.06 -3.06 -4.52
CA SER A 248 4.15 -1.63 -4.86
C SER A 248 4.41 -0.78 -3.61
N ALA A 249 3.59 -0.94 -2.56
CA ALA A 249 3.75 -0.21 -1.30
C ALA A 249 5.10 -0.48 -0.61
N MET A 250 5.67 -1.68 -0.78
CA MET A 250 6.97 -2.04 -0.22
C MET A 250 8.17 -1.38 -0.91
N ILE A 251 8.09 -1.11 -2.21
CA ILE A 251 9.25 -0.70 -3.01
C ILE A 251 9.23 0.78 -3.40
N ARG A 252 8.06 1.42 -3.36
CA ARG A 252 7.94 2.85 -3.65
C ARG A 252 8.61 3.69 -2.56
N ASN A 253 9.35 4.70 -2.97
CA ASN A 253 10.11 5.60 -2.10
C ASN A 253 11.14 4.86 -1.19
N PHE A 254 11.56 3.65 -1.58
CA PHE A 254 12.48 2.83 -0.80
C PHE A 254 13.55 2.15 -1.69
N PRO A 255 14.72 2.79 -1.90
CA PRO A 255 15.75 2.29 -2.82
C PRO A 255 16.25 0.86 -2.52
N LEU A 256 16.39 0.50 -1.24
CA LEU A 256 16.78 -0.87 -0.85
C LEU A 256 15.69 -1.90 -1.22
N GLY A 257 14.42 -1.54 -1.03
CA GLY A 257 13.30 -2.38 -1.45
C GLY A 257 13.26 -2.59 -2.96
N GLN A 258 13.53 -1.54 -3.75
CA GLN A 258 13.65 -1.66 -5.21
C GLN A 258 14.80 -2.58 -5.61
N GLN A 259 15.98 -2.40 -5.02
CA GLN A 259 17.13 -3.25 -5.29
C GLN A 259 16.79 -4.72 -5.05
N GLU A 260 16.20 -5.05 -3.90
CA GLU A 260 15.77 -6.41 -3.58
C GLU A 260 14.68 -6.92 -4.54
N PHE A 261 13.71 -6.09 -4.91
CA PHE A 261 12.70 -6.44 -5.91
C PHE A 261 13.32 -6.87 -7.24
N TYR A 262 14.28 -6.10 -7.75
CA TYR A 262 14.97 -6.44 -9.00
C TYR A 262 15.87 -7.67 -8.85
N MET A 263 16.56 -7.84 -7.71
CA MET A 263 17.35 -9.05 -7.42
C MET A 263 16.48 -10.33 -7.39
N ASN A 264 15.24 -10.21 -6.91
CA ASN A 264 14.27 -11.30 -6.89
C ASN A 264 13.48 -11.46 -8.21
N GLY A 265 13.95 -10.84 -9.31
CA GLY A 265 13.37 -11.03 -10.64
C GLY A 265 12.19 -10.11 -10.98
N GLY A 266 12.03 -9.00 -10.26
CA GLY A 266 10.93 -8.04 -10.42
C GLY A 266 10.75 -7.48 -11.84
N ALA A 267 11.84 -7.26 -12.58
CA ALA A 267 11.76 -6.85 -13.99
C ALA A 267 11.07 -7.90 -14.86
N GLY A 268 11.37 -9.18 -14.63
CA GLY A 268 10.73 -10.29 -15.34
C GLY A 268 9.27 -10.48 -14.94
N LEU A 269 8.93 -10.21 -13.68
CA LEU A 269 7.54 -10.19 -13.20
C LEU A 269 6.73 -9.13 -13.96
N LEU A 270 7.21 -7.88 -14.00
CA LEU A 270 6.56 -6.79 -14.74
C LEU A 270 6.43 -7.10 -16.25
N GLU A 271 7.46 -7.70 -16.86
CA GLU A 271 7.40 -8.14 -18.25
C GLU A 271 6.25 -9.12 -18.51
N ARG A 272 6.05 -10.10 -17.62
CA ARG A 272 4.97 -11.09 -17.72
C ARG A 272 3.59 -10.46 -17.50
N LEU A 273 3.46 -9.57 -16.52
CA LEU A 273 2.19 -8.90 -16.22
C LEU A 273 1.72 -7.98 -17.35
N LEU A 274 2.66 -7.29 -18.01
CA LEU A 274 2.34 -6.38 -19.11
C LEU A 274 2.21 -7.10 -20.45
N GLY A 275 3.01 -8.14 -20.71
CA GLY A 275 3.00 -8.88 -21.97
C GLY A 275 2.00 -10.05 -22.03
N GLY A 276 1.48 -10.50 -20.88
CA GLY A 276 0.59 -11.66 -20.81
C GLY A 276 -0.83 -11.34 -21.31
N SER A 277 -1.34 -12.14 -22.24
CA SER A 277 -2.68 -11.95 -22.82
C SER A 277 -3.83 -12.29 -21.85
N ALA A 278 -3.60 -13.22 -20.93
CA ALA A 278 -4.59 -13.70 -19.95
C ALA A 278 -4.52 -13.00 -18.58
N VAL A 279 -3.79 -11.89 -18.49
CA VAL A 279 -3.62 -11.13 -17.23
C VAL A 279 -4.84 -10.26 -16.97
N ASP A 280 -5.30 -10.24 -15.70
CA ASP A 280 -6.38 -9.37 -15.24
C ASP A 280 -6.07 -7.89 -15.55
N ILE A 281 -7.06 -7.17 -16.06
CA ILE A 281 -6.88 -5.80 -16.52
C ILE A 281 -6.50 -4.84 -15.38
N ARG A 282 -7.02 -5.05 -14.16
CA ARG A 282 -6.67 -4.27 -12.97
C ARG A 282 -5.21 -4.48 -12.62
N LEU A 283 -4.72 -5.72 -12.69
CA LEU A 283 -3.32 -6.06 -12.44
C LEU A 283 -2.38 -5.42 -13.47
N ARG A 284 -2.77 -5.47 -14.75
CA ARG A 284 -2.02 -4.83 -15.84
C ARG A 284 -1.92 -3.31 -15.68
N ARG A 285 -3.05 -2.65 -15.41
CA ARG A 285 -3.11 -1.20 -15.17
C ARG A 285 -2.28 -0.78 -13.96
N LYS A 286 -2.38 -1.51 -12.84
CA LYS A 286 -1.56 -1.29 -11.63
C LYS A 286 -0.07 -1.51 -11.90
N SER A 287 0.29 -2.47 -12.77
CA SER A 287 1.67 -2.70 -13.20
C SER A 287 2.22 -1.56 -14.06
N LEU A 288 1.42 -0.99 -14.98
CA LEU A 288 1.80 0.19 -15.76
C LEU A 288 2.06 1.39 -14.87
N PHE A 289 1.18 1.63 -13.89
CA PHE A 289 1.38 2.68 -12.90
C PHE A 289 2.69 2.47 -12.13
N LEU A 290 2.94 1.25 -11.63
CA LEU A 290 4.17 0.94 -10.90
C LEU A 290 5.41 1.19 -11.76
N VAL A 291 5.39 0.83 -13.05
CA VAL A 291 6.50 1.14 -13.97
C VAL A 291 6.70 2.65 -14.12
N ALA A 292 5.62 3.41 -14.28
CA ALA A 292 5.68 4.87 -14.39
C ALA A 292 6.31 5.51 -13.14
N ASP A 293 5.87 5.06 -11.95
CA ASP A 293 6.31 5.58 -10.67
C ASP A 293 7.77 5.21 -10.33
N LEU A 294 8.19 3.97 -10.64
CA LEU A 294 9.60 3.56 -10.52
C LEU A 294 10.50 4.33 -11.49
N ALA A 295 10.02 4.62 -12.71
CA ALA A 295 10.74 5.44 -13.67
C ALA A 295 10.91 6.88 -13.17
N GLU A 296 9.86 7.48 -12.61
CA GLU A 296 9.91 8.82 -12.03
C GLU A 296 10.89 8.89 -10.86
N GLN A 297 10.84 7.95 -9.92
CA GLN A 297 11.80 7.88 -8.81
C GLN A 297 13.24 7.71 -9.29
N SER A 298 13.47 6.90 -10.34
CA SER A 298 14.81 6.71 -10.91
C SER A 298 15.34 7.99 -11.58
N HIS A 299 14.46 8.84 -12.11
CA HIS A 299 14.82 10.13 -12.67
C HIS A 299 15.17 11.13 -11.56
N SER A 300 14.32 11.27 -10.54
CA SER A 300 14.55 12.18 -9.41
C SER A 300 15.86 11.90 -8.68
N LEU A 301 16.16 10.63 -8.41
CA LEU A 301 17.43 10.23 -7.77
C LEU A 301 18.66 10.64 -8.60
N ARG A 302 18.53 10.65 -9.93
CA ARG A 302 19.62 11.03 -10.83
C ARG A 302 19.82 12.54 -10.87
N ASP A 303 18.75 13.32 -10.85
CA ASP A 303 18.82 14.79 -10.79
C ASP A 303 19.46 15.25 -9.46
N GLU A 304 19.03 14.67 -8.34
CA GLU A 304 19.64 14.94 -7.02
C GLU A 304 21.14 14.62 -7.00
N GLN A 305 21.57 13.55 -7.68
CA GLN A 305 22.99 13.18 -7.77
C GLN A 305 23.81 14.10 -8.67
N LEU A 306 23.22 14.61 -9.75
CA LEU A 306 23.87 15.58 -10.62
C LEU A 306 24.12 16.91 -9.88
N ASP A 307 23.14 17.34 -9.07
CA ASP A 307 23.26 18.52 -8.21
C ASP A 307 24.21 18.30 -7.02
N ALA A 308 24.28 17.08 -6.47
CA ALA A 308 25.14 16.70 -5.35
C ALA A 308 26.61 16.39 -5.74
N THR A 309 27.06 16.74 -6.96
CA THR A 309 28.47 16.61 -7.38
C THR A 309 29.40 17.64 -6.71
N MET A 310 29.41 17.68 -5.38
CA MET A 310 30.56 18.01 -4.53
C MET A 310 30.47 17.11 -3.27
N GLU A 311 31.28 16.04 -3.26
CA GLU A 311 31.53 15.10 -2.15
C GLU A 311 30.64 13.84 -2.03
N GLU A 312 31.28 12.71 -2.38
CA GLU A 312 31.09 11.34 -1.88
C GLU A 312 29.65 10.82 -1.66
N SER A 313 28.95 10.51 -2.74
CA SER A 313 27.79 9.59 -2.70
C SER A 313 28.18 8.22 -3.27
N PRO A 314 27.72 7.09 -2.70
CA PRO A 314 28.04 5.76 -3.22
C PRO A 314 27.44 5.58 -4.62
N PRO A 315 28.14 4.91 -5.55
CA PRO A 315 27.65 4.70 -6.90
C PRO A 315 26.39 3.84 -6.86
N VAL A 316 25.28 4.38 -7.37
CA VAL A 316 24.11 3.55 -7.70
C VAL A 316 24.58 2.54 -8.73
N PRO A 317 24.35 1.23 -8.53
CA PRO A 317 24.81 0.24 -9.49
C PRO A 317 24.12 0.46 -10.84
N ASP A 318 24.86 1.04 -11.79
CA ASP A 318 24.58 1.16 -13.23
C ASP A 318 24.36 -0.20 -13.95
N SER A 319 24.22 -1.30 -13.20
CA SER A 319 24.30 -2.66 -13.71
C SER A 319 22.99 -3.45 -13.64
N VAL A 320 21.93 -2.92 -13.02
CA VAL A 320 20.61 -3.53 -13.18
C VAL A 320 19.94 -2.83 -14.35
N ASN A 321 19.70 -3.55 -15.44
CA ASN A 321 18.85 -3.09 -16.53
C ASN A 321 17.39 -3.05 -16.02
N LEU A 322 17.08 -2.06 -15.16
CA LEU A 322 15.80 -1.91 -14.46
C LEU A 322 14.62 -1.96 -15.44
N PHE A 323 14.85 -1.43 -16.65
CA PHE A 323 13.90 -1.39 -17.75
C PHE A 323 14.46 -2.15 -18.96
N SER A 324 14.19 -3.46 -19.01
CA SER A 324 14.61 -4.31 -20.13
C SER A 324 13.94 -3.90 -21.44
N GLU A 325 14.57 -4.19 -22.58
CA GLU A 325 13.98 -3.91 -23.91
C GLU A 325 12.61 -4.59 -24.08
N ARG A 326 12.45 -5.78 -23.49
CA ARG A 326 11.18 -6.52 -23.51
C ARG A 326 10.11 -5.83 -22.70
N LEU A 327 10.46 -5.31 -21.52
CA LEU A 327 9.54 -4.54 -20.68
C LEU A 327 9.08 -3.28 -21.43
N LEU A 328 10.02 -2.53 -22.01
CA LEU A 328 9.70 -1.34 -22.82
C LEU A 328 8.78 -1.69 -24.00
N ASN A 329 9.05 -2.79 -24.70
CA ASN A 329 8.21 -3.24 -25.80
C ASN A 329 6.80 -3.64 -25.33
N SER A 330 6.68 -4.31 -24.18
CA SER A 330 5.37 -4.62 -23.57
C SER A 330 4.59 -3.35 -23.25
N VAL A 331 5.22 -2.32 -22.69
CA VAL A 331 4.56 -1.02 -22.42
C VAL A 331 4.09 -0.36 -23.73
N VAL A 332 4.93 -0.32 -24.77
CA VAL A 332 4.57 0.28 -26.07
C VAL A 332 3.41 -0.47 -26.73
N ASN A 333 3.39 -1.80 -26.68
CA ASN A 333 2.29 -2.59 -27.23
C ASN A 333 0.95 -2.29 -26.54
N LEU A 334 0.97 -1.93 -25.25
CA LEU A 334 -0.23 -1.60 -24.50
C LEU A 334 -0.84 -0.24 -24.85
N MET A 335 -0.13 0.62 -25.60
CA MET A 335 -0.76 1.79 -26.24
C MET A 335 -1.79 1.40 -27.31
N GLU A 336 -1.70 0.19 -27.86
CA GLU A 336 -2.66 -0.34 -28.83
C GLU A 336 -3.75 -1.20 -28.17
N ALA A 337 -3.83 -1.19 -26.83
CA ALA A 337 -4.88 -1.91 -26.12
C ALA A 337 -6.26 -1.42 -26.54
N THR A 338 -7.27 -2.30 -26.50
CA THR A 338 -8.66 -1.92 -26.77
C THR A 338 -9.26 -1.03 -25.69
N ASP A 339 -8.68 -1.09 -24.49
CA ASP A 339 -9.13 -0.38 -23.31
C ASP A 339 -8.41 0.97 -23.18
N MET A 340 -9.18 2.04 -23.23
CA MET A 340 -8.67 3.41 -23.23
C MET A 340 -7.90 3.77 -21.94
N ASP A 341 -8.35 3.28 -20.78
CA ASP A 341 -7.66 3.51 -19.50
C ASP A 341 -6.27 2.82 -19.46
N THR A 342 -6.15 1.66 -20.12
CA THR A 342 -4.85 1.00 -20.32
C THR A 342 -3.94 1.82 -21.26
N GLN A 343 -4.50 2.40 -22.33
CA GLN A 343 -3.73 3.27 -23.24
C GLN A 343 -3.20 4.51 -22.52
N GLU A 344 -4.03 5.18 -21.72
CA GLU A 344 -3.65 6.34 -20.91
C GLU A 344 -2.51 5.99 -19.95
N LYS A 345 -2.66 4.90 -19.17
CA LYS A 345 -1.61 4.44 -18.26
C LYS A 345 -0.33 4.03 -18.97
N ALA A 346 -0.42 3.48 -20.18
CA ALA A 346 0.74 3.14 -21.00
C ALA A 346 1.48 4.40 -21.47
N LEU A 347 0.75 5.44 -21.90
CA LEU A 347 1.33 6.73 -22.25
C LEU A 347 2.01 7.40 -21.05
N MET A 348 1.38 7.41 -19.87
CA MET A 348 1.99 7.91 -18.64
C MET A 348 3.30 7.18 -18.32
N ALA A 349 3.31 5.85 -18.43
CA ALA A 349 4.52 5.06 -18.23
C ALA A 349 5.62 5.41 -19.24
N ILE A 350 5.28 5.58 -20.52
CA ILE A 350 6.25 5.97 -21.56
C ILE A 350 6.81 7.37 -21.29
N ARG A 351 5.96 8.32 -20.86
CA ARG A 351 6.39 9.66 -20.46
C ARG A 351 7.48 9.57 -19.41
N SER A 352 7.21 8.88 -18.30
CA SER A 352 8.17 8.72 -17.20
C SER A 352 9.44 7.98 -17.65
N LEU A 353 9.31 6.88 -18.39
CA LEU A 353 10.43 6.10 -18.92
C LEU A 353 11.35 6.92 -19.85
N SER A 354 10.76 7.79 -20.67
CA SER A 354 11.50 8.63 -21.62
C SER A 354 12.34 9.71 -20.94
N ASN A 355 12.04 10.06 -19.69
CA ASN A 355 12.81 11.00 -18.88
C ASN A 355 14.02 10.34 -18.22
N VAL A 356 13.92 9.07 -17.81
CA VAL A 356 14.97 8.35 -17.05
C VAL A 356 16.38 8.48 -17.67
N SER A 357 16.53 8.11 -18.95
CA SER A 357 17.82 8.19 -19.64
C SER A 357 17.70 8.26 -21.15
N ASN A 358 18.71 8.86 -21.80
CA ASN A 358 18.80 8.88 -23.27
C ASN A 358 18.91 7.46 -23.86
N ARG A 359 19.47 6.50 -23.11
CA ARG A 359 19.52 5.10 -23.54
C ARG A 359 18.12 4.50 -23.67
N ILE A 360 17.28 4.65 -22.65
CA ILE A 360 15.89 4.14 -22.66
C ILE A 360 15.10 4.82 -23.78
N ARG A 361 15.24 6.14 -23.93
CA ARG A 361 14.59 6.90 -25.01
C ARG A 361 14.98 6.39 -26.40
N LYS A 362 16.27 6.15 -26.65
CA LYS A 362 16.75 5.57 -27.92
C LYS A 362 16.21 4.15 -28.14
N THR A 363 16.09 3.34 -27.10
CA THR A 363 15.49 2.00 -27.20
C THR A 363 14.00 2.08 -27.55
N LEU A 364 13.25 2.98 -26.91
CA LEU A 364 11.83 3.20 -27.22
C LEU A 364 11.61 3.57 -28.69
N VAL A 365 12.45 4.45 -29.25
CA VAL A 365 12.36 4.88 -30.65
C VAL A 365 12.84 3.79 -31.61
N ASN A 366 14.07 3.30 -31.42
CA ASN A 366 14.76 2.46 -32.42
C ASN A 366 14.34 0.99 -32.37
N VAL A 367 13.97 0.49 -31.19
CA VAL A 367 13.66 -0.94 -30.97
C VAL A 367 12.16 -1.15 -30.83
N CYS A 368 11.50 -0.38 -29.97
CA CYS A 368 10.07 -0.56 -29.70
C CYS A 368 9.15 0.12 -30.72
N GLY A 369 9.67 1.04 -31.55
CA GLY A 369 8.89 1.70 -32.60
C GLY A 369 7.79 2.63 -32.08
N VAL A 370 7.99 3.25 -30.92
CA VAL A 370 6.98 4.09 -30.24
C VAL A 370 6.41 5.20 -31.12
N GLU A 371 7.22 5.79 -32.02
CA GLU A 371 6.78 6.85 -32.94
C GLU A 371 5.67 6.36 -33.89
N ASN A 372 5.76 5.11 -34.38
CA ASN A 372 4.75 4.53 -35.25
C ASN A 372 3.43 4.30 -34.50
N THR A 373 3.53 3.83 -33.26
CA THR A 373 2.37 3.60 -32.38
C THR A 373 1.68 4.91 -32.01
N LEU A 374 2.45 5.98 -31.74
CA LEU A 374 1.91 7.32 -31.51
C LEU A 374 1.17 7.86 -32.75
N LYS A 375 1.73 7.68 -33.96
CA LYS A 375 1.05 8.08 -35.21
C LYS A 375 -0.28 7.34 -35.41
N LYS A 376 -0.30 6.04 -35.15
CA LYS A 376 -1.52 5.22 -35.24
C LYS A 376 -2.56 5.64 -34.20
N LEU A 377 -2.14 5.88 -32.96
CA LEU A 377 -3.01 6.35 -31.88
C LEU A 377 -3.64 7.71 -32.22
N LYS A 378 -2.87 8.64 -32.79
CA LYS A 378 -3.38 9.94 -33.28
C LYS A 378 -4.53 9.78 -34.29
N SER A 379 -4.38 8.86 -35.26
CA SER A 379 -5.45 8.58 -36.22
C SER A 379 -6.70 7.98 -35.56
N GLN A 380 -6.52 7.06 -34.61
CA GLN A 380 -7.62 6.46 -33.85
C GLN A 380 -8.36 7.50 -33.00
N LEU A 381 -7.64 8.38 -32.31
CA LEU A 381 -8.23 9.44 -31.48
C LEU A 381 -8.97 10.49 -32.33
N HIS A 382 -8.51 10.75 -33.56
CA HIS A 382 -9.24 11.64 -34.48
C HIS A 382 -10.60 11.07 -34.88
N GLU A 383 -10.70 9.76 -35.10
CA GLU A 383 -11.98 9.08 -35.35
C GLU A 383 -12.87 9.11 -34.10
N LEU A 384 -12.29 8.84 -32.92
CA LEU A 384 -13.00 8.85 -31.64
C LEU A 384 -13.54 10.23 -31.26
N HIS A 385 -12.81 11.30 -31.61
CA HIS A 385 -13.21 12.67 -31.34
C HIS A 385 -14.49 13.08 -32.08
N GLN A 386 -14.87 12.37 -33.16
CA GLN A 386 -16.11 12.61 -33.88
C GLN A 386 -17.33 12.02 -33.15
N ASP A 387 -17.12 11.14 -32.17
CA ASP A 387 -18.13 10.64 -31.27
C ASP A 387 -18.35 11.64 -30.11
N VAL A 388 -19.56 12.17 -30.00
CA VAL A 388 -19.92 13.22 -29.02
C VAL A 388 -19.72 12.73 -27.58
N ASP A 389 -19.95 11.45 -27.32
CA ASP A 389 -19.88 10.89 -25.97
C ASP A 389 -18.43 10.61 -25.53
N GLN A 390 -17.48 10.56 -26.48
CA GLN A 390 -16.07 10.25 -26.22
C GLN A 390 -15.11 11.40 -26.54
N ALA A 391 -15.63 12.53 -27.03
CA ALA A 391 -14.84 13.65 -27.51
C ALA A 391 -13.96 14.32 -26.45
N ASP A 392 -14.44 14.43 -25.20
CA ASP A 392 -13.69 15.02 -24.09
C ASP A 392 -12.51 14.13 -23.69
N PHE A 393 -12.76 12.83 -23.50
CA PHE A 393 -11.70 11.87 -23.19
C PHE A 393 -10.67 11.76 -24.31
N ALA A 394 -11.12 11.73 -25.58
CA ALA A 394 -10.21 11.69 -26.73
C ALA A 394 -9.29 12.92 -26.77
N ARG A 395 -9.78 14.08 -26.31
CA ARG A 395 -8.99 15.32 -26.22
C ARG A 395 -7.90 15.22 -25.15
N ASP A 396 -8.24 14.71 -23.97
CA ASP A 396 -7.30 14.56 -22.86
C ASP A 396 -6.21 13.53 -23.20
N LEU A 397 -6.61 12.40 -23.80
CA LEU A 397 -5.68 11.37 -24.24
C LEU A 397 -4.77 11.85 -25.38
N GLU A 398 -5.29 12.67 -26.30
CA GLU A 398 -4.50 13.30 -27.37
C GLU A 398 -3.50 14.32 -26.80
N ALA A 399 -3.88 15.08 -25.77
CA ALA A 399 -2.96 15.98 -25.08
C ALA A 399 -1.79 15.19 -24.45
N LEU A 400 -2.10 14.09 -23.76
CA LEU A 400 -1.09 13.20 -23.19
C LEU A 400 -0.19 12.55 -24.27
N ARG A 401 -0.78 12.13 -25.39
CA ARG A 401 -0.03 11.62 -26.54
C ARG A 401 0.96 12.66 -27.07
N GLN A 402 0.53 13.92 -27.19
CA GLN A 402 1.38 15.01 -27.66
C GLN A 402 2.53 15.28 -26.68
N GLU A 403 2.28 15.31 -25.38
CA GLU A 403 3.34 15.44 -24.36
C GLU A 403 4.41 14.34 -24.50
N VAL A 404 3.98 13.09 -24.71
CA VAL A 404 4.90 11.96 -24.92
C VAL A 404 5.70 12.14 -26.21
N ALA A 405 5.05 12.54 -27.30
CA ALA A 405 5.72 12.79 -28.58
C ALA A 405 6.76 13.91 -28.47
N ASP A 406 6.46 14.99 -27.76
CA ASP A 406 7.36 16.11 -27.53
C ASP A 406 8.57 15.70 -26.69
N THR A 407 8.34 14.90 -25.64
CA THR A 407 9.41 14.40 -24.76
C THR A 407 10.39 13.49 -25.52
N ILE A 408 9.88 12.68 -26.44
CA ILE A 408 10.69 11.83 -27.32
C ILE A 408 11.45 12.70 -28.35
N SER A 409 10.79 13.69 -28.94
CA SER A 409 11.32 14.53 -30.02
C SER A 409 12.37 15.54 -29.57
N ASN A 410 12.26 16.10 -28.36
CA ASN A 410 13.22 17.07 -27.79
C ASN A 410 14.64 16.50 -27.55
N SER A 411 14.90 15.26 -27.98
CA SER A 411 16.18 14.57 -27.89
C SER A 411 16.94 14.40 -29.21
N LYS A 412 16.31 14.74 -30.35
CA LYS A 412 16.96 14.76 -31.67
C LYS A 412 17.79 16.04 -31.81
N GLU A 413 18.99 15.93 -32.40
CA GLU A 413 19.79 17.11 -32.74
C GLU A 413 18.98 18.05 -33.65
N PRO A 414 19.23 19.39 -33.61
CA PRO A 414 18.36 20.41 -34.22
C PRO A 414 18.05 20.26 -35.72
N SER A 415 18.77 19.41 -36.45
CA SER A 415 18.58 19.19 -37.89
C SER A 415 17.46 18.20 -38.25
N GLU A 416 16.94 17.41 -37.30
CA GLU A 416 15.88 16.40 -37.56
C GLU A 416 14.53 16.77 -36.94
N THR A 417 14.45 17.84 -36.15
CA THR A 417 13.30 18.18 -35.30
C THR A 417 12.16 18.90 -36.03
N GLU A 418 12.43 19.60 -37.13
CA GLU A 418 11.40 20.41 -37.83
C GLU A 418 10.40 19.57 -38.64
N GLY A 419 10.81 18.42 -39.20
CA GLY A 419 9.89 17.59 -40.01
C GLY A 419 8.99 16.67 -39.19
N LEU A 420 9.42 16.28 -37.99
CA LEU A 420 8.72 15.28 -37.16
C LEU A 420 7.66 15.89 -36.24
N ARG A 421 7.86 17.12 -35.75
CA ARG A 421 6.84 17.84 -34.96
C ARG A 421 5.56 18.11 -35.75
N ASP A 422 5.66 18.29 -37.06
CA ASP A 422 4.51 18.50 -37.94
C ASP A 422 3.86 17.16 -38.38
N GLU A 423 4.60 16.05 -38.33
CA GLU A 423 4.10 14.70 -38.68
C GLU A 423 3.52 13.90 -37.50
N LEU A 424 4.07 14.09 -36.29
CA LEU A 424 3.58 13.50 -35.03
C LEU A 424 2.51 14.39 -34.40
#